data_AF-A0A7C2Q3F0-F1
#
_entry.id   AF-A0A7C2Q3F0-F1
#
_cell.length_a   1.000
_cell.length_b   1.000
_cell.length_c   1.000
_cell.angle_alpha   90.00
_cell.angle_beta   90.00
_cell.angle_gamma   90.00
#
_symmetry.space_group_name_H-M   'P 1'
#
loop_
_entity.id
_entity.type
_entity.pdbx_description
1 polymer ?
#
loop_
_entity_poly.entity_id
_entity_poly.type
_entity_poly.pdbx_seq_one_letter_code
_entity_poly.pdbx_strand_id
1 'polypeptide(L)' 'MVKVAVVGAGVVGASIARVLTMYEGFEVVLVEKEPDVGWGVSKANTSVIHPGH' A
#
# COMPACT_ATOMS: atom_id res chain seq x y z
N MET A 1 21.21 -5.53 -3.90
CA MET A 1 20.01 -4.69 -4.07
C MET A 1 18.85 -5.60 -4.46
N VAL A 2 17.84 -5.71 -3.61
CA VAL A 2 16.63 -6.51 -3.81
C VAL A 2 15.56 -5.64 -4.44
N LYS A 3 14.96 -6.09 -5.54
CA LYS A 3 13.89 -5.37 -6.23
C LYS A 3 12.53 -5.95 -5.84
N VAL A 4 11.60 -5.11 -5.45
CA VAL A 4 10.25 -5.53 -5.05
C VAL A 4 9.21 -4.70 -5.79
N ALA A 5 8.24 -5.37 -6.41
CA ALA A 5 7.05 -4.74 -6.97
C ALA A 5 5.84 -5.06 -6.08
N VAL A 6 5.20 -4.03 -5.53
CA VAL A 6 3.94 -4.12 -4.80
C VAL A 6 2.82 -3.73 -5.75
N VAL A 7 1.87 -4.63 -5.97
CA VAL A 7 0.71 -4.42 -6.86
C VAL A 7 -0.52 -4.07 -6.04
N GLY A 8 -1.08 -2.89 -6.28
CA GLY A 8 -2.21 -2.28 -5.58
C GLY A 8 -1.76 -1.24 -4.55
N ALA A 9 -2.05 0.04 -4.81
CA ALA A 9 -1.80 1.17 -3.92
C ALA A 9 -3.00 1.50 -3.00
N GLY A 10 -3.70 0.47 -2.54
CA GLY A 10 -4.60 0.57 -1.39
C GLY A 10 -3.83 0.69 -0.06
N VAL A 11 -4.55 0.81 1.06
CA VAL A 11 -3.95 1.00 2.39
C VAL A 11 -2.94 -0.09 2.76
N VAL A 12 -3.21 -1.34 2.36
CA VAL A 12 -2.32 -2.48 2.62
C VAL A 12 -1.04 -2.37 1.79
N GLY A 13 -1.14 -2.21 0.46
CA GLY A 13 0.03 -2.15 -0.41
C GLY A 13 0.91 -0.94 -0.13
N ALA A 14 0.30 0.22 0.15
CA ALA A 14 1.04 1.42 0.58
C ALA A 14 1.78 1.19 1.91
N SER A 15 1.17 0.51 2.87
CA SER A 15 1.81 0.17 4.15
C SER A 15 2.99 -0.80 3.97
N ILE A 16 2.83 -1.81 3.12
CA ILE A 16 3.91 -2.75 2.78
C ILE A 16 5.06 -2.00 2.11
N ALA A 17 4.78 -1.21 1.08
CA ALA A 17 5.79 -0.43 0.38
C ALA A 17 6.55 0.50 1.34
N ARG A 18 5.82 1.22 2.22
CA ARG A 18 6.41 2.06 3.26
C ARG A 18 7.40 1.29 4.13
N VAL A 19 7.02 0.13 4.64
CA VAL A 19 7.90 -0.67 5.51
C VAL A 19 9.13 -1.17 4.75
N LEU A 20 8.95 -1.69 3.54
CA LEU A 20 10.05 -2.21 2.74
C LEU A 20 11.08 -1.14 2.37
N THR A 21 10.65 0.09 2.11
CA THR A 21 11.56 1.21 1.81
C THR A 21 12.46 1.62 2.98
N MET A 22 12.19 1.16 4.20
CA MET A 22 13.02 1.45 5.38
C MET A 22 14.25 0.54 5.49
N TYR A 23 14.33 -0.54 4.71
CA TYR A 23 15.46 -1.46 4.75
C TYR A 23 16.52 -1.09 3.72
N GLU A 24 17.79 -1.14 4.13
CA GLU A 24 18.91 -0.91 3.22
C GLU A 24 18.99 -1.99 2.14
N GLY A 25 19.32 -1.58 0.93
CA GLY A 25 19.47 -2.47 -0.22
C GLY A 25 18.14 -2.89 -0.87
N PHE A 26 16.99 -2.31 -0.48
CA PHE A 26 15.71 -2.53 -1.14
C PHE A 26 15.38 -1.41 -2.14
N GLU A 27 14.93 -1.80 -3.33
CA GLU A 27 14.37 -0.93 -4.36
C GLU A 27 12.91 -1.35 -4.55
N VAL A 28 11.97 -0.48 -4.15
CA VAL A 28 10.54 -0.82 -4.09
C VAL A 28 9.77 0.02 -5.10
N VAL A 29 8.97 -0.63 -5.95
CA VAL A 29 8.02 0.00 -6.85
C VAL A 29 6.61 -0.35 -6.40
N LEU A 30 5.76 0.65 -6.24
CA LEU A 30 4.33 0.49 -5.97
C LEU A 30 3.55 0.86 -7.23
N VAL A 31 2.68 -0.04 -7.71
CA VAL A 31 1.86 0.19 -8.91
C VAL A 31 0.37 0.07 -8.58
N GLU A 32 -0.44 0.93 -9.19
CA GLU A 32 -1.90 0.95 -9.06
C GLU A 32 -2.53 0.98 -10.45
N LYS A 33 -3.62 0.22 -10.62
CA LYS A 33 -4.38 0.19 -11.88
C LYS A 33 -5.36 1.35 -11.98
N GLU A 34 -5.85 1.83 -10.84
CA GLU A 34 -6.76 2.95 -10.75
C GLU A 34 -6.03 4.30 -10.95
N PRO A 35 -6.75 5.37 -11.35
CA PRO A 35 -6.15 6.67 -11.60
C PRO A 35 -5.42 7.33 -10.41
N ASP A 36 -5.71 6.91 -9.18
CA ASP A 36 -5.11 7.47 -7.97
C ASP A 36 -5.07 6.42 -6.83
N VAL A 37 -4.21 6.65 -5.85
CA VAL A 37 -4.00 5.75 -4.72
C VAL A 37 -5.24 5.63 -3.85
N GLY A 38 -5.40 4.48 -3.19
CA GLY A 38 -6.53 4.22 -2.31
C GLY A 38 -7.88 4.03 -3.00
N TRP A 39 -7.97 4.15 -4.33
CA TRP A 39 -9.21 3.88 -5.06
C TRP A 39 -9.68 2.43 -4.88
N GLY A 40 -11.01 2.23 -4.88
CA GLY A 40 -11.64 0.96 -4.48
C GLY A 40 -11.92 0.88 -2.98
N VAL A 41 -11.70 -0.29 -2.37
CA VAL A 41 -12.09 -0.60 -0.97
C VAL A 41 -11.41 0.32 0.06
N SER A 42 -10.18 0.76 -0.20
CA SER A 42 -9.45 1.62 0.74
C SER A 42 -10.08 3.02 0.89
N LYS A 43 -10.76 3.52 -0.14
CA LYS A 43 -11.53 4.78 -0.10
C LYS A 43 -13.00 4.55 0.23
N ALA A 44 -13.57 3.41 -0.15
CA ALA A 44 -14.99 3.10 -0.02
C ALA A 44 -15.42 2.58 1.37
N ASN A 45 -14.68 2.90 2.44
CA ASN A 45 -15.05 2.54 3.81
C ASN A 45 -15.66 3.73 4.58
N THR A 46 -16.22 3.47 5.75
CA THR A 46 -16.87 4.48 6.61
C THR A 46 -15.90 5.42 7.32
N SER A 47 -14.58 5.28 7.10
CA SER A 47 -13.53 6.07 7.75
C SER A 47 -13.53 5.95 9.28
N VAL A 48 -14.03 4.84 9.82
CA VAL A 48 -14.03 4.55 11.26
C VAL A 48 -12.93 3.55 11.58
N ILE A 49 -12.09 3.89 12.57
CA ILE A 49 -11.15 2.95 13.18
C ILE A 49 -11.82 2.38 14.43
N HIS A 50 -12.07 1.08 14.46
CA HIS A 50 -12.69 0.41 15.60
C HIS A 50 -12.09 -0.99 15.81
N PRO A 51 -12.14 -1.52 17.05
CA PRO A 51 -11.69 -2.89 17.34
C PRO A 51 -12.47 -3.93 16.53
N GLY A 52 -13.80 -3.83 16.50
CA GLY A 52 -14.64 -4.68 15.65
C GLY A 52 -14.70 -6.14 16.08
N HIS A 53 -14.27 -6.42 17.30
CA HIS A 53 -14.39 -7.66 18.04
C HIS A 53 -15.35 -7.46 19.21
#